data_AF-A0A1F8PBK8-F1
#
_entry.id   AF-A0A1F8PBK8-F1
#
_cell.length_a   1.000
_cell.length_b   1.000
_cell.length_c   1.000
_cell.angle_alpha   90.00
_cell.angle_beta   90.00
_cell.angle_gamma   90.00
#
_symmetry.space_group_name_H-M   'P 1'
#
loop_
_entity.id
_entity.type
_entity.pdbx_description
1 polymer ?
#
loop_
_entity_poly.entity_id
_entity_poly.type
_entity_poly.pdbx_seq_one_letter_code
_entity_poly.pdbx_strand_id
1 'polypeptide(L)'
;MPSVMDPETIHVDDLPGIWNPIQWEMTEQERIQELESQARASLLWAVDVPEAILRLLLEETHIERAFTPPEGFDPEMQGEWNDHLITFKFKRIFQLKNVDREHDRLTVTYRVEDLGYWCVEIEPERVTIERV
;
A
#
# COMPACT_ATOMS: atom_id res chain seq x y z
N MET A 1 16.08 21.99 -18.70
CA MET A 1 16.63 22.43 -17.39
C MET A 1 16.06 21.49 -16.35
N PRO A 2 16.86 20.70 -15.63
CA PRO A 2 16.31 19.86 -14.58
C PRO A 2 15.93 20.79 -13.42
N SER A 3 14.64 20.93 -13.15
CA SER A 3 14.14 21.60 -11.96
C SER A 3 14.51 20.75 -10.75
N VAL A 4 15.63 21.07 -10.12
CA VAL A 4 15.96 20.59 -8.79
C VAL A 4 14.86 21.15 -7.88
N MET A 5 13.92 20.30 -7.49
CA MET A 5 12.94 20.68 -6.47
C MET A 5 13.68 20.73 -5.14
N ASP A 6 13.64 21.89 -4.50
CA ASP A 6 14.25 22.11 -3.19
C ASP A 6 13.42 21.37 -2.13
N PRO A 7 14.00 20.37 -1.43
CA PRO A 7 13.30 19.58 -0.44
C PRO A 7 12.83 20.40 0.78
N GLU A 8 13.37 21.59 1.02
CA GLU A 8 12.89 22.49 2.07
C GLU A 8 11.64 23.29 1.65
N THR A 9 11.31 23.31 0.35
CA THR A 9 10.15 24.05 -0.16
C THR A 9 8.86 23.23 -0.09
N ILE A 10 8.97 21.91 0.02
CA ILE A 10 7.84 21.01 0.23
C ILE A 10 8.00 20.40 1.61
N HIS A 11 7.32 20.95 2.61
CA HIS A 11 7.21 20.36 3.94
C HIS A 11 6.35 19.09 3.88
N VAL A 12 6.84 18.04 3.23
CA VAL A 12 6.13 16.74 3.12
C VAL A 12 5.75 16.21 4.51
N ASP A 13 6.57 16.51 5.52
CA ASP A 13 6.35 16.13 6.91
C ASP A 13 5.31 16.99 7.66
N ASP A 14 5.04 18.23 7.21
CA ASP A 14 4.03 19.12 7.81
C ASP A 14 2.68 19.10 7.07
N LEU A 15 2.61 18.41 5.93
CA LEU A 15 1.33 18.14 5.26
C LEU A 15 0.59 17.06 6.06
N PRO A 16 -0.69 17.24 6.39
CA PRO A 16 -1.45 16.17 7.02
C PRO A 16 -1.43 14.96 6.06
N GLY A 17 -0.97 13.80 6.56
CA GLY A 17 -0.83 12.57 5.76
C GLY A 17 -2.13 12.10 5.10
N ILE A 18 -3.28 12.66 5.50
CA ILE A 18 -4.56 12.58 4.81
C ILE A 18 -5.18 13.98 4.80
N TRP A 19 -5.29 14.60 3.63
CA TRP A 19 -6.02 15.86 3.43
C TRP A 19 -7.44 15.56 2.96
N ASN A 20 -8.47 15.91 3.72
CA ASN A 20 -9.77 16.17 3.10
C ASN A 20 -10.69 17.07 3.95
N PRO A 21 -10.75 18.38 3.69
CA PRO A 21 -11.96 19.13 3.94
C PRO A 21 -12.88 18.86 2.74
N ILE A 22 -13.88 17.99 2.90
CA ILE A 22 -14.97 17.82 1.93
C ILE A 22 -15.67 19.19 1.82
N GLN A 23 -15.33 19.97 0.80
CA GLN A 23 -15.77 21.37 0.69
C GLN A 23 -16.92 21.59 -0.31
N TRP A 24 -17.40 20.58 -1.05
CA TRP A 24 -18.49 20.73 -2.02
C TRP A 24 -19.45 19.54 -2.07
N GLU A 25 -20.68 19.77 -2.57
CA GLU A 25 -21.67 18.72 -2.83
C GLU A 25 -21.14 17.79 -3.95
N MET A 26 -21.01 16.50 -3.63
CA MET A 26 -20.57 15.47 -4.57
C MET A 26 -21.75 14.62 -5.01
N THR A 27 -21.74 14.18 -6.25
CA THR A 27 -22.62 13.09 -6.71
C THR A 27 -22.25 11.79 -6.01
N GLU A 28 -23.17 10.82 -6.01
CA GLU A 28 -22.91 9.50 -5.42
C GLU A 28 -21.71 8.79 -6.06
N GLN A 29 -21.51 8.96 -7.36
CA GLN A 29 -20.38 8.38 -8.09
C GLN A 29 -19.05 9.00 -7.66
N GLU A 30 -18.98 10.32 -7.57
CA GLU A 30 -17.78 11.02 -7.10
C GLU A 30 -17.44 10.64 -5.66
N ARG A 31 -18.46 10.52 -4.79
CA ARG A 31 -18.28 10.08 -3.40
C ARG A 31 -17.68 8.67 -3.33
N ILE A 32 -18.12 7.75 -4.19
CA ILE A 32 -17.57 6.38 -4.24
C ILE A 32 -16.11 6.40 -4.72
N GLN A 33 -15.81 7.15 -5.77
CA GLN A 33 -14.46 7.25 -6.31
C GLN A 33 -13.49 7.84 -5.29
N GLU A 34 -13.91 8.88 -4.57
CA GLU A 34 -13.11 9.51 -3.53
C GLU A 34 -12.84 8.56 -2.36
N LEU A 35 -13.87 7.82 -1.92
CA LEU A 35 -13.72 6.80 -0.88
C LEU A 35 -12.71 5.72 -1.30
N GLU A 36 -12.81 5.23 -2.55
CA GLU A 36 -11.89 4.22 -3.07
C GLU A 36 -10.46 4.75 -3.24
N SER A 37 -10.30 6.02 -3.63
CA SER A 37 -9.00 6.67 -3.71
C SER A 37 -8.33 6.76 -2.33
N GLN A 38 -9.08 7.18 -1.31
CA GLN A 38 -8.60 7.26 0.08
C GLN A 38 -8.29 5.88 0.66
N ALA A 39 -9.14 4.89 0.41
CA ALA A 39 -8.90 3.52 0.86
C ALA A 39 -7.63 2.95 0.24
N ARG A 40 -7.37 3.21 -1.06
CA ARG A 40 -6.14 2.80 -1.74
C ARG A 40 -4.91 3.47 -1.13
N ALA A 41 -4.96 4.78 -0.90
CA ALA A 41 -3.87 5.50 -0.25
C ALA A 41 -3.59 4.95 1.17
N SER A 42 -4.65 4.70 1.94
CA SER A 42 -4.55 4.13 3.29
C SER A 42 -3.96 2.72 3.29
N LEU A 43 -4.35 1.88 2.33
CA LEU A 43 -3.79 0.53 2.18
C LEU A 43 -2.31 0.56 1.79
N LEU A 44 -1.90 1.46 0.88
CA LEU A 44 -0.49 1.64 0.52
C LEU A 44 0.35 2.14 1.70
N TRP A 45 -0.24 2.97 2.57
CA TRP A 45 0.41 3.43 3.79
C TRP A 45 0.54 2.33 4.86
N ALA A 46 -0.39 1.38 4.89
CA ALA A 46 -0.44 0.32 5.90
C ALA A 46 0.52 -0.85 5.63
N VAL A 47 0.95 -1.05 4.39
CA VAL A 47 1.92 -2.10 4.03
C VAL A 47 3.35 -1.64 4.27
N ASP A 48 4.30 -2.59 4.24
CA ASP A 48 5.71 -2.24 4.33
C ASP A 48 6.18 -1.46 3.08
N VAL A 49 7.25 -0.67 3.25
CA VAL A 49 7.81 0.16 2.19
C VAL A 49 8.19 -0.66 0.93
N PRO A 50 8.84 -1.84 1.04
CA PRO A 50 9.16 -2.65 -0.13
C PRO A 50 7.92 -3.12 -0.91
N GLU A 51 6.84 -3.56 -0.24
CA GLU A 51 5.60 -3.94 -0.91
C GLU A 51 4.93 -2.72 -1.56
N ALA A 52 4.87 -1.57 -0.87
CA ALA A 52 4.31 -0.34 -1.43
C ALA A 52 5.02 0.08 -2.73
N ILE A 53 6.36 0.08 -2.73
CA ILE A 53 7.18 0.39 -3.92
C ILE A 53 6.87 -0.61 -5.05
N LEU A 54 6.87 -1.91 -4.74
CA LEU A 54 6.64 -2.94 -5.74
C LEU A 54 5.22 -2.85 -6.34
N ARG A 55 4.20 -2.60 -5.52
CA ARG A 55 2.83 -2.37 -5.99
C ARG A 55 2.72 -1.17 -6.93
N LEU A 56 3.40 -0.06 -6.61
CA LEU A 56 3.41 1.13 -7.46
C LEU A 56 4.09 0.85 -8.80
N LEU A 57 5.22 0.15 -8.81
CA LEU A 57 5.97 -0.16 -10.03
C LEU A 57 5.26 -1.16 -10.95
N LEU A 58 4.52 -2.12 -10.36
CA LEU A 58 3.75 -3.10 -11.12
C LEU A 58 2.33 -2.63 -11.46
N GLU A 59 1.96 -1.40 -11.09
CA GLU A 59 0.59 -0.86 -11.19
C GLU A 59 -0.47 -1.70 -10.44
N GLU A 60 -0.04 -2.47 -9.42
CA GLU A 60 -0.88 -3.39 -8.63
C GLU A 60 -1.44 -2.73 -7.36
N THR A 61 -2.06 -1.56 -7.55
CA THR A 61 -2.66 -0.75 -6.48
C THR A 61 -4.19 -0.82 -6.44
N HIS A 62 -4.80 -1.61 -7.33
CA HIS A 62 -6.24 -1.78 -7.35
C HIS A 62 -6.75 -2.44 -6.08
N ILE A 63 -7.87 -1.93 -5.58
CA ILE A 63 -8.51 -2.41 -4.36
C ILE A 63 -9.88 -3.00 -4.67
N GLU A 64 -10.37 -3.83 -3.78
CA GLU A 64 -11.74 -4.30 -3.76
C GLU A 64 -12.31 -4.23 -2.35
N ARG A 65 -13.64 -4.17 -2.26
CA ARG A 65 -14.33 -4.20 -0.98
C ARG A 65 -14.29 -5.61 -0.42
N ALA A 66 -13.95 -5.73 0.86
CA ALA A 66 -14.06 -6.97 1.60
C ALA A 66 -15.28 -6.88 2.52
N PHE A 67 -16.20 -7.82 2.37
CA PHE A 67 -17.41 -7.94 3.20
C PHE A 67 -17.32 -9.08 4.21
N THR A 68 -16.25 -9.87 4.13
CA THR A 68 -16.01 -11.02 4.99
C THR A 68 -14.67 -10.85 5.69
N PRO A 69 -14.53 -11.45 6.89
CA PRO A 69 -13.24 -11.50 7.56
C PRO A 69 -12.19 -12.18 6.66
N PRO A 70 -10.90 -11.81 6.80
CA PRO A 70 -9.81 -12.46 6.09
C PRO A 70 -9.66 -13.93 6.53
N GLU A 71 -9.00 -14.73 5.70
CA GLU A 71 -8.68 -16.11 6.05
C GLU A 71 -7.81 -16.15 7.32
N GLY A 72 -8.17 -17.01 8.28
CA GLY A 72 -7.47 -17.11 9.56
C GLY A 72 -7.84 -16.05 10.60
N PHE A 73 -8.89 -15.24 10.37
CA PHE A 73 -9.45 -14.35 11.38
C PHE A 73 -9.91 -15.14 12.61
N ASP A 74 -9.45 -14.71 13.79
CA ASP A 74 -9.79 -15.32 15.07
C ASP A 74 -10.61 -14.32 15.91
N PRO A 75 -11.93 -14.50 16.02
CA PRO A 75 -12.80 -13.60 16.78
C PRO A 75 -12.44 -13.49 18.27
N GLU A 76 -11.84 -14.53 18.86
CA GLU A 76 -11.48 -14.51 20.29
C GLU A 76 -10.25 -13.61 20.53
N MET A 77 -9.34 -13.53 19.56
CA MET A 77 -8.13 -12.70 19.66
C MET A 77 -8.30 -11.31 19.06
N GLN A 78 -9.14 -11.17 18.03
CA GLN A 78 -9.24 -9.97 17.19
C GLN A 78 -10.55 -9.21 17.38
N GLY A 79 -11.47 -9.74 18.19
CA GLY A 79 -12.80 -9.19 18.41
C GLY A 79 -13.82 -9.64 17.36
N GLU A 80 -15.08 -9.27 17.55
CA GLU A 80 -16.14 -9.61 16.61
C GLU A 80 -15.99 -8.85 15.29
N TRP A 81 -16.11 -9.57 14.17
CA TRP A 81 -16.19 -8.94 12.86
C TRP A 81 -17.53 -8.23 12.69
N ASN A 82 -17.49 -6.93 12.39
CA ASN A 82 -18.69 -6.14 12.13
C ASN A 82 -18.95 -6.08 10.62
N ASP A 83 -19.99 -6.77 10.18
CA ASP A 83 -20.44 -6.88 8.79
C ASP A 83 -21.03 -5.58 8.22
N HIS A 84 -21.30 -4.58 9.07
CA HIS A 84 -21.69 -3.24 8.65
C HIS A 84 -20.48 -2.34 8.32
N LEU A 85 -19.24 -2.77 8.61
CA LEU A 85 -18.05 -2.02 8.24
C LEU A 85 -17.73 -2.22 6.75
N ILE A 86 -17.50 -1.11 6.06
CA ILE A 86 -16.94 -1.14 4.71
C ILE A 86 -15.43 -1.31 4.86
N THR A 87 -14.92 -2.48 4.50
CA THR A 87 -13.47 -2.74 4.50
C THR A 87 -12.96 -2.88 3.06
N PHE A 88 -11.68 -2.61 2.88
CA PHE A 88 -11.00 -2.68 1.59
C PHE A 88 -9.73 -3.51 1.71
N LYS A 89 -9.37 -4.20 0.63
CA LYS A 89 -8.10 -4.91 0.49
C LYS A 89 -7.57 -4.74 -0.92
N PHE A 90 -6.28 -5.00 -1.11
CA PHE A 90 -5.72 -5.09 -2.46
C PHE A 90 -6.36 -6.25 -3.22
N LYS A 91 -6.67 -6.00 -4.50
CA LYS A 91 -7.25 -7.02 -5.38
C LYS A 91 -6.25 -8.14 -5.67
N ARG A 92 -4.99 -7.78 -5.93
CA ARG A 92 -3.92 -8.76 -6.14
C ARG A 92 -3.16 -9.02 -4.84
N ILE A 93 -3.03 -10.32 -4.53
CA ILE A 93 -2.34 -10.78 -3.32
C ILE A 93 -0.84 -10.78 -3.57
N PHE A 94 -0.12 -10.11 -2.66
CA PHE A 94 1.33 -10.18 -2.53
C PHE A 94 1.60 -11.01 -1.29
N GLN A 95 2.34 -12.10 -1.45
CA GLN A 95 2.70 -12.97 -0.34
C GLN A 95 4.18 -12.81 -0.05
N LEU A 96 4.49 -12.29 1.12
CA LEU A 96 5.87 -12.25 1.63
C LEU A 96 6.39 -13.70 1.80
N LYS A 97 7.51 -14.02 1.16
CA LYS A 97 8.13 -15.34 1.17
C LYS A 97 9.41 -15.41 1.97
N ASN A 98 10.23 -14.37 1.87
CA ASN A 98 11.48 -14.30 2.60
C ASN A 98 11.80 -12.85 2.96
N VAL A 99 12.40 -12.67 4.13
CA VAL A 99 13.02 -11.42 4.57
C VAL A 99 14.39 -11.78 5.11
N ASP A 100 15.42 -11.23 4.49
CA ASP A 100 16.78 -11.28 5.00
C ASP A 100 17.22 -9.86 5.37
N ARG A 101 17.69 -9.68 6.60
CA ARG A 101 18.05 -8.37 7.14
C ARG A 101 19.43 -8.43 7.74
N GLU A 102 20.34 -7.73 7.09
CA GLU A 102 21.71 -7.51 7.52
C GLU A 102 21.90 -6.06 7.97
N HIS A 103 23.12 -5.69 8.35
CA HIS A 103 23.42 -4.36 8.89
C HIS A 103 23.15 -3.23 7.87
N ASP A 104 23.49 -3.48 6.61
CA ASP A 104 23.47 -2.54 5.50
C ASP A 104 22.69 -3.09 4.29
N ARG A 105 21.87 -4.13 4.50
CA ARG A 105 21.11 -4.76 3.42
C ARG A 105 19.79 -5.31 3.91
N LEU A 106 18.74 -5.07 3.14
CA LEU A 106 17.45 -5.70 3.30
C LEU A 106 17.08 -6.36 1.96
N THR A 107 16.88 -7.67 1.98
CA THR A 107 16.41 -8.42 0.81
C THR A 107 15.04 -9.01 1.14
N VAL A 108 14.04 -8.64 0.34
CA VAL A 108 12.66 -9.09 0.51
C VAL A 108 12.20 -9.79 -0.75
N THR A 109 11.63 -10.99 -0.60
CA THR A 109 11.06 -11.74 -1.72
C THR A 109 9.56 -11.88 -1.55
N TYR A 110 8.80 -11.42 -2.55
CA TYR A 110 7.36 -11.61 -2.64
C TYR A 110 7.02 -12.62 -3.73
N ARG A 111 6.00 -13.44 -3.48
CA ARG A 111 5.26 -14.13 -4.54
C ARG A 111 4.04 -13.25 -4.87
N VAL A 112 3.98 -12.76 -6.08
CA VAL A 112 2.86 -11.98 -6.60
C VAL A 112 2.00 -12.90 -7.45
N GLU A 113 0.70 -12.94 -7.16
CA GLU A 113 -0.27 -13.74 -7.93
C GLU A 113 -0.15 -13.42 -9.44
N ASP A 114 -0.09 -14.44 -10.28
CA ASP A 114 0.14 -14.40 -11.74
C ASP A 114 1.41 -13.69 -12.27
N LEU A 115 2.10 -12.88 -11.46
CA LEU A 115 3.29 -12.12 -11.87
C LEU A 115 4.62 -12.75 -11.45
N GLY A 116 4.58 -13.86 -10.69
CA GLY A 116 5.74 -14.64 -10.32
C GLY A 116 6.41 -14.17 -9.03
N TYR A 117 7.70 -14.44 -8.88
CA TYR A 117 8.47 -14.03 -7.72
C TYR A 117 9.22 -12.73 -8.02
N TRP A 118 9.23 -11.83 -7.04
CA TRP A 118 9.89 -10.53 -7.14
C TRP A 118 10.79 -10.34 -5.93
N CYS A 119 12.00 -9.88 -6.19
CA CYS A 119 12.99 -9.55 -5.19
C CYS A 119 13.16 -8.03 -5.13
N VAL A 120 13.13 -7.48 -3.92
CA VAL A 120 13.48 -6.10 -3.62
C VAL A 120 14.69 -6.12 -2.70
N GLU A 121 15.81 -5.63 -3.18
CA GLU A 121 17.04 -5.46 -2.41
C GLU A 121 17.29 -3.97 -2.15
N ILE A 122 17.48 -3.61 -0.90
CA ILE A 122 17.72 -2.24 -0.44
C ILE A 122 19.06 -2.20 0.29
N GLU A 123 19.96 -1.38 -0.25
CA GLU A 123 21.29 -1.06 0.29
C GLU A 123 21.38 0.48 0.46
N PRO A 124 22.35 1.02 1.22
CA PRO A 124 22.45 2.46 1.50
C PRO A 124 22.46 3.36 0.25
N GLU A 125 23.04 2.87 -0.85
CA GLU A 125 23.25 3.66 -2.07
C GLU A 125 22.40 3.14 -3.25
N ARG A 126 21.66 2.04 -3.08
CA ARG A 126 21.02 1.33 -4.19
C ARG A 126 19.76 0.60 -3.77
N VAL A 127 18.73 0.70 -4.61
CA VAL A 127 17.57 -0.19 -4.57
C VAL A 127 17.53 -0.97 -5.87
N THR A 128 17.45 -2.30 -5.76
CA THR A 128 17.35 -3.22 -6.90
C THR A 128 16.02 -3.95 -6.83
N ILE A 129 15.29 -3.96 -7.94
CA ILE A 129 13.99 -4.63 -8.05
C ILE A 129 14.01 -5.50 -9.29
N GLU A 130 13.85 -6.80 -9.10
CA GLU A 130 13.92 -7.76 -10.18
C GLU A 130 12.94 -8.91 -10.00
N ARG A 131 12.56 -9.51 -11.12
CA ARG A 131 11.77 -10.73 -11.15
C ARG A 131 12.71 -11.93 -11.09
N VAL A 132 12.45 -12.85 -10.17
CA VAL A 132 13.27 -14.06 -9.90
C VAL A 132 12.51 -15.35 -10.19
#